data_AF-A0A7T1I6H7-F1
#
_entry.id   AF-A0A7T1I6H7-F1
#
_cell.length_a   1.000
_cell.length_b   1.000
_cell.length_c   1.000
_cell.angle_alpha   90.00
_cell.angle_beta   90.00
_cell.angle_gamma   90.00
#
_symmetry.space_group_name_H-M   'P 1'
#
loop_
_entity.id
_entity.type
_entity.pdbx_description
1 polymer ?
#
loop_
_entity_poly.entity_id
_entity_poly.type
_entity_poly.pdbx_seq_one_letter_code
_entity_poly.pdbx_strand_id
1 'polypeptide(L)'
;MGPGRWAGQYRTSDKSIGADWRQIRMQVPALLADIAYQVEHRVASVDEIAVRFHHRLVTIHPFPNGNGRHARLIADVLIEQLGAPRLSWGGTGTPQGR
;
A
#
# COMPACT_ATOMS: atom_id res chain seq x y z
N MET A 1 -4.01 -1.75 -27.33
CA MET A 1 -2.88 -1.27 -26.49
C MET A 1 -2.38 -2.42 -25.63
N GLY A 2 -1.08 -2.70 -25.60
CA GLY A 2 -0.51 -3.90 -24.97
C GLY A 2 -0.29 -3.82 -23.45
N PRO A 3 -0.14 -4.97 -22.77
CA PRO A 3 0.15 -5.04 -21.34
C PRO A 3 1.58 -4.54 -21.06
N GLY A 4 1.74 -3.51 -20.22
CA GLY A 4 3.05 -3.03 -19.77
C GLY A 4 3.24 -1.51 -19.77
N ARG A 5 2.45 -0.75 -20.52
CA ARG A 5 2.62 0.71 -20.65
C ARG A 5 2.37 1.53 -19.37
N TRP A 6 1.81 0.90 -18.34
CA TRP A 6 1.40 1.53 -17.07
C TRP A 6 2.23 1.12 -15.86
N ALA A 7 3.11 0.12 -16.00
CA ALA A 7 3.89 -0.37 -14.87
C ALA A 7 4.77 0.75 -14.32
N GLY A 8 4.63 1.06 -13.03
CA GLY A 8 5.36 2.13 -12.35
C GLY A 8 4.88 3.55 -12.65
N GLN A 9 3.85 3.74 -13.47
CA GLN A 9 3.33 5.08 -13.79
C GLN A 9 1.98 5.31 -13.12
N TYR A 10 1.88 6.40 -12.36
CA TYR A 10 0.60 6.81 -11.79
C TYR A 10 -0.44 7.03 -12.89
N ARG A 11 -1.70 6.72 -12.59
CA ARG A 11 -2.79 7.01 -13.51
C ARG A 11 -2.89 8.51 -13.75
N THR A 12 -3.20 8.87 -14.99
CA THR A 12 -3.37 10.25 -15.46
C THR A 12 -4.82 10.56 -15.83
N SER A 13 -5.74 9.72 -15.37
CA SER A 13 -7.18 9.87 -15.60
C SER A 13 -7.97 9.39 -14.39
N ASP A 14 -9.21 9.88 -14.32
CA ASP A 14 -10.16 9.48 -13.29
C ASP A 14 -10.55 8.01 -13.42
N LYS A 15 -10.89 7.44 -12.26
CA LYS A 15 -11.48 6.12 -12.11
C LYS A 15 -12.73 6.28 -11.24
N SER A 16 -13.64 5.33 -11.30
CA SER A 16 -14.83 5.30 -10.43
C SER A 16 -14.48 5.14 -8.94
N ILE A 17 -13.22 4.84 -8.62
CA ILE A 17 -12.69 4.66 -7.28
C ILE A 17 -11.34 5.37 -7.15
N GLY A 18 -10.99 5.73 -5.92
CA GLY A 18 -9.71 6.35 -5.59
C GLY A 18 -9.75 7.88 -5.53
N ALA A 19 -8.61 8.49 -5.25
CA ALA A 19 -8.46 9.94 -5.15
C ALA A 19 -8.61 10.66 -6.51
N ASP A 20 -8.67 12.00 -6.52
CA ASP A 20 -8.40 12.77 -7.75
C ASP A 20 -7.00 12.39 -8.28
N TRP A 21 -6.90 11.97 -9.54
CA TRP A 21 -5.64 11.54 -10.12
C TRP A 21 -4.55 12.62 -10.09
N ARG A 22 -4.96 13.89 -10.13
CA ARG A 22 -4.06 15.05 -10.05
C ARG A 22 -3.37 15.15 -8.70
N GLN A 23 -4.00 14.62 -7.65
CA GLN A 23 -3.50 14.66 -6.28
C GLN A 23 -2.62 13.46 -5.92
N ILE A 24 -2.57 12.39 -6.73
CA ILE A 24 -1.81 11.17 -6.42
C ILE A 24 -0.33 11.48 -6.14
N ARG A 25 0.28 12.36 -6.94
CA ARG A 25 1.68 12.77 -6.79
C ARG A 25 1.98 13.46 -5.46
N MET A 26 0.96 14.03 -4.81
CA MET A 26 1.07 14.64 -3.49
C MET A 26 0.69 13.67 -2.38
N GLN A 27 -0.38 12.89 -2.57
CA GLN A 27 -0.92 12.01 -1.55
C GLN A 27 -0.03 10.80 -1.25
N VAL A 28 0.63 10.21 -2.26
CA VAL A 28 1.50 9.05 -2.02
C VAL A 28 2.71 9.44 -1.16
N PRO A 29 3.50 10.49 -1.48
CA PRO A 29 4.58 10.92 -0.59
C PRO A 29 4.09 11.33 0.80
N ALA A 30 2.94 12.01 0.90
CA ALA A 30 2.36 12.37 2.20
C ALA A 30 2.00 11.14 3.03
N LEU A 31 1.45 10.08 2.41
CA LEU A 31 1.20 8.80 3.08
C LEU A 31 2.52 8.16 3.55
N LEU A 32 3.56 8.15 2.71
CA LEU A 32 4.87 7.59 3.10
C LEU A 32 5.49 8.33 4.28
N ALA A 33 5.43 9.67 4.27
CA ALA A 33 5.92 10.49 5.37
C ALA A 33 5.15 10.23 6.68
N ASP A 34 3.83 10.12 6.59
CA ASP A 34 2.98 9.81 7.74
C ASP A 34 3.25 8.40 8.30
N ILE A 35 3.45 7.38 7.45
CA ILE A 35 3.84 6.05 7.90
C ILE A 35 5.22 6.06 8.56
N ALA A 36 6.19 6.75 7.96
CA ALA A 36 7.53 6.90 8.55
C ALA A 36 7.45 7.55 9.95
N TYR A 37 6.66 8.60 10.08
CA TYR A 37 6.43 9.26 11.37
C TYR A 37 5.80 8.32 12.40
N GLN A 38 4.75 7.57 12.02
CA GLN A 38 4.10 6.61 12.90
C GLN A 38 5.05 5.51 13.40
N VAL A 39 5.94 5.02 12.52
CA VAL A 39 6.97 4.04 12.85
C VAL A 39 7.99 4.60 13.82
N GLU A 40 8.56 5.77 13.51
CA GLU A 40 9.59 6.43 14.32
C GLU A 40 9.10 6.71 15.74
N HIS A 41 7.87 7.22 15.86
CA HIS A 41 7.29 7.65 17.13
C HIS A 41 6.47 6.55 17.81
N ARG A 42 6.40 5.34 17.22
CA ARG A 42 5.62 4.20 17.73
C ARG A 42 4.16 4.58 18.06
N VAL A 43 3.54 5.34 17.15
CA VAL A 43 2.18 5.89 17.33
C VAL A 43 1.12 4.80 17.50
N ALA A 44 1.33 3.64 16.89
CA ALA A 44 0.48 2.47 16.97
C ALA A 44 1.32 1.18 16.88
N SER A 45 0.67 0.02 17.02
CA SER A 45 1.34 -1.27 16.82
C SER A 45 1.80 -1.42 15.37
N VAL A 46 2.84 -2.23 15.15
CA VAL A 46 3.37 -2.49 13.80
C VAL A 46 2.28 -3.05 12.88
N ASP A 47 1.47 -4.00 13.38
CA ASP A 47 0.34 -4.57 12.64
C ASP A 47 -0.67 -3.49 12.22
N GLU A 48 -1.03 -2.60 13.13
CA GLU A 48 -1.96 -1.51 12.84
C GLU A 48 -1.40 -0.52 11.83
N ILE A 49 -0.11 -0.15 11.94
CA ILE A 49 0.57 0.71 10.97
C ILE A 49 0.56 0.06 9.58
N ALA A 50 0.89 -1.23 9.47
CA ALA A 50 0.91 -1.96 8.21
C ALA A 50 -0.49 -2.08 7.57
N VAL A 51 -1.52 -2.38 8.37
CA VAL A 51 -2.92 -2.44 7.91
C VAL A 51 -3.40 -1.06 7.44
N ARG A 52 -3.10 0.01 8.20
CA ARG A 52 -3.44 1.39 7.82
C ARG A 52 -2.73 1.80 6.53
N PHE A 53 -1.46 1.42 6.37
CA PHE A 53 -0.71 1.70 5.15
C PHE A 53 -1.34 1.03 3.94
N HIS A 54 -1.62 -0.27 4.01
CA HIS A 54 -2.33 -1.00 2.97
C HIS A 54 -3.66 -0.31 2.62
N HIS A 55 -4.51 -0.07 3.62
CA HIS A 55 -5.84 0.48 3.40
C HIS A 55 -5.77 1.84 2.71
N ARG A 56 -4.95 2.77 3.24
CA ARG A 56 -4.83 4.13 2.67
C ARG A 56 -4.24 4.10 1.26
N LEU A 57 -3.27 3.23 0.99
CA LEU A 57 -2.69 3.14 -0.36
C LEU A 57 -3.68 2.57 -1.38
N VAL A 58 -4.50 1.58 -1.00
CA VAL A 58 -5.62 1.10 -1.83
C VAL A 58 -6.63 2.22 -2.09
N THR A 59 -6.94 3.02 -1.07
CA THR A 59 -7.85 4.18 -1.18
C THR A 59 -7.29 5.27 -2.08
N ILE A 60 -5.99 5.57 -2.07
CA ILE A 60 -5.39 6.53 -3.01
C ILE A 60 -5.53 6.01 -4.46
N HIS A 61 -5.40 4.71 -4.66
CA HIS A 61 -5.50 4.02 -5.94
C HIS A 61 -4.56 4.60 -7.02
N PRO A 62 -3.23 4.59 -6.78
CA PRO A 62 -2.26 5.34 -7.58
C PRO A 62 -2.11 4.87 -9.03
N PHE A 63 -2.36 3.60 -9.32
CA PHE A 63 -2.14 2.99 -10.62
C PHE A 63 -3.44 2.68 -11.37
N PRO A 64 -3.41 2.52 -12.71
CA PRO A 64 -4.60 2.13 -13.46
C PRO A 64 -5.18 0.77 -13.06
N ASN A 65 -4.35 -0.16 -12.60
CA ASN A 65 -4.70 -1.51 -12.16
C ASN A 65 -3.68 -2.03 -11.12
N GLY A 66 -4.05 -3.07 -10.37
CA GLY A 66 -3.11 -3.78 -9.48
C GLY A 66 -2.89 -3.14 -8.10
N ASN A 67 -3.65 -2.10 -7.73
CA ASN A 67 -3.45 -1.36 -6.48
C ASN A 67 -3.57 -2.23 -5.22
N GLY A 68 -4.51 -3.19 -5.18
CA GLY A 68 -4.63 -4.12 -4.04
C GLY A 68 -3.40 -5.01 -3.87
N ARG A 69 -2.86 -5.58 -4.97
CA ARG A 69 -1.63 -6.39 -4.91
C ARG A 69 -0.41 -5.56 -4.52
N HIS A 70 -0.30 -4.35 -5.09
CA HIS A 70 0.77 -3.42 -4.75
C HIS A 70 0.73 -3.02 -3.27
N ALA A 71 -0.43 -2.63 -2.76
CA ALA A 71 -0.60 -2.25 -1.36
C ALA A 71 -0.36 -3.41 -0.39
N ARG A 72 -0.76 -4.63 -0.76
CA ARG A 72 -0.47 -5.83 0.02
C ARG A 72 1.04 -6.07 0.12
N LEU A 73 1.72 -6.11 -1.03
CA LEU A 73 3.15 -6.37 -1.09
C LEU A 73 3.95 -5.35 -0.27
N ILE A 74 3.64 -4.06 -0.40
CA ILE A 74 4.40 -3.02 0.31
C ILE A 74 4.12 -3.02 1.82
N ALA A 75 2.91 -3.38 2.24
CA ALA A 75 2.58 -3.56 3.65
C ALA A 75 3.28 -4.80 4.25
N ASP A 76 3.34 -5.91 3.51
CA ASP A 76 4.09 -7.11 3.90
C ASP A 76 5.59 -6.81 4.03
N VAL A 77 6.17 -6.06 3.09
CA VAL A 77 7.57 -5.62 3.19
C VAL A 77 7.78 -4.72 4.41
N LEU A 78 6.88 -3.75 4.67
CA LEU A 78 6.99 -2.86 5.83
C LEU A 78 7.00 -3.66 7.15
N ILE A 79 6.04 -4.56 7.34
CA ILE A 79 5.94 -5.33 8.60
C ILE A 79 7.14 -6.25 8.80
N GLU A 80 7.66 -6.86 7.73
CA GLU A 80 8.88 -7.68 7.78
C GLU A 80 10.12 -6.86 8.15
N GLN A 81 10.28 -5.67 7.57
CA GLN A 81 11.39 -4.76 7.90
C GLN A 81 11.33 -4.27 9.35
N LEU A 82 10.15 -4.25 9.95
CA LEU A 82 9.93 -3.92 11.36
C LEU A 82 10.05 -5.13 12.29
N GLY A 83 10.41 -6.31 11.77
CA GLY A 83 10.68 -7.52 12.55
C GLY A 83 9.44 -8.29 12.98
N ALA A 84 8.28 -7.99 12.40
CA ALA A 84 7.01 -8.66 12.68
C ALA A 84 6.61 -9.63 11.54
N PRO A 85 5.79 -10.66 11.83
CA PRO A 85 5.34 -11.60 10.81
C PRO A 85 4.40 -10.92 9.80
N ARG A 86 4.33 -11.45 8.58
CA ARG A 86 3.40 -10.98 7.55
C ARG A 86 1.95 -11.03 8.01
N LEU A 87 1.14 -10.10 7.52
CA LEU A 87 -0.29 -10.03 7.80
C LEU A 87 -1.04 -11.19 7.12
N SER A 88 -2.06 -11.72 7.79
CA SER A 88 -2.99 -12.69 7.18
C SER A 88 -4.09 -11.94 6.42
N TRP A 89 -3.97 -11.85 5.10
CA TRP A 89 -4.89 -11.08 4.25
C TRP A 89 -6.25 -11.76 3.95
N GLY A 90 -6.77 -12.55 4.88
CA GLY A 90 -8.09 -13.21 4.76
C GLY A 90 -8.20 -14.27 3.65
N GLY A 91 -7.09 -14.69 3.04
CA GLY A 91 -7.05 -15.81 2.10
C GLY A 91 -6.75 -17.11 2.85
N THR A 92 -7.34 -18.22 2.41
CA THR A 92 -6.95 -19.58 2.80
C THR A 92 -5.56 -19.92 2.23
N GLY A 93 -4.54 -19.17 2.63
CA GLY A 93 -3.15 -19.49 2.36
C GLY A 93 -2.62 -20.30 3.52
N THR A 94 -2.32 -21.57 3.29
CA THR A 94 -1.64 -22.46 4.23
C THR A 94 -0.46 -21.71 4.87
N PRO A 95 -0.28 -21.73 6.20
CA PRO A 95 0.86 -21.08 6.82
C PRO A 95 2.13 -21.69 6.24
N GLN A 96 2.92 -20.89 5.51
CA GLN A 96 4.29 -21.26 5.19
C GLN A 96 5.09 -21.04 6.46
N GLY A 97 5.31 -22.16 7.15
CA GLY A 97 6.18 -22.26 8.31
C GLY A 97 7.59 -21.76 7.99
N ARG A 98 8.21 -21.28 9.06
CA ARG A 98 9.57 -20.76 9.15
C ARG A 98 10.62 -21.81 8.77
#